data_AF-A0A9C6TTI9-F1
#
_entry.id   AF-A0A9C6TTI9-F1
#
_cell.length_a   1.000
_cell.length_b   1.000
_cell.length_c   1.000
_cell.angle_alpha   90.00
_cell.angle_beta   90.00
_cell.angle_gamma   90.00
#
_symmetry.space_group_name_H-M   'P 1'
#
loop_
_entity.id
_entity.type
_entity.pdbx_description
1 polymer ?
#
loop_
_entity_poly.entity_id
_entity_poly.type
_entity_poly.pdbx_seq_one_letter_code
_entity_poly.pdbx_strand_id
1 'polypeptide(L)'
;MATDKLVMAVIRAARPAFLNDHDKAAFVVHATFLSFGYLLTATSPQALFDDALSHPSTEEVSVENWNQLDQEYVFVYVNPKKVLIKVLVKCLVMNEKLLIDALKEWSFDPAHLEICVRDYIIANERSNYSEQLKNLEQLVRRLNQDILAKLANCFFGQPRNGLPGLESVPDHCSTGLDPQLHHSGKRDYLFLFILLMMLLNDRGLFKLPVALLALAITVGFQRWGRQEQRTEEKRREDRALWDSNLGIMVLTLFEGPN
;
A
#
# COMPACT_ATOMS: atom_id res chain seq x y z
N MET A 1 -12.22 16.70 3.81
CA MET A 1 -12.66 16.08 2.54
C MET A 1 -12.36 17.06 1.42
N ALA A 2 -11.91 16.60 0.25
CA ALA A 2 -11.60 17.51 -0.86
C ALA A 2 -12.89 18.05 -1.48
N THR A 3 -12.88 19.30 -1.96
CA THR A 3 -14.00 19.93 -2.67
C THR A 3 -13.57 20.29 -4.09
N ASP A 4 -14.53 20.33 -5.01
CA ASP A 4 -14.34 20.72 -6.42
C ASP A 4 -13.68 22.11 -6.56
N LYS A 5 -14.07 23.07 -5.70
CA LYS A 5 -13.49 24.42 -5.68
C LYS A 5 -12.01 24.41 -5.32
N LEU A 6 -11.61 23.63 -4.30
CA LEU A 6 -10.21 23.49 -3.90
C LEU A 6 -9.41 22.76 -4.97
N VAL A 7 -9.97 21.68 -5.53
CA VAL A 7 -9.36 20.93 -6.63
C VAL A 7 -9.09 21.84 -7.82
N MET A 8 -10.07 22.63 -8.24
CA MET A 8 -9.91 23.59 -9.33
C MET A 8 -8.88 24.68 -9.00
N ALA A 9 -8.81 25.14 -7.74
CA ALA A 9 -7.81 26.10 -7.30
C ALA A 9 -6.39 25.53 -7.38
N VAL A 10 -6.19 24.28 -6.96
CA VAL A 10 -4.91 23.56 -7.10
C VAL A 10 -4.50 23.44 -8.56
N ILE A 11 -5.42 23.04 -9.45
CA ILE A 11 -5.15 22.95 -10.90
C ILE A 11 -4.71 24.31 -11.47
N ARG A 12 -5.42 25.39 -11.13
CA ARG A 12 -5.08 26.74 -11.58
C ARG A 12 -3.74 27.24 -11.03
N ALA A 13 -3.40 26.86 -9.80
CA ALA A 13 -2.14 27.24 -9.16
C ALA A 13 -0.95 26.50 -9.78
N ALA A 14 -1.11 25.18 -10.00
CA ALA A 14 -0.06 24.34 -10.57
C ALA A 14 0.17 24.58 -12.07
N ARG A 15 -0.83 25.11 -12.78
CA ARG A 15 -0.79 25.38 -14.23
C ARG A 15 -0.21 24.21 -15.05
N PRO A 16 -0.74 22.99 -14.90
CA PRO A 16 -0.20 21.83 -15.59
C PRO A 16 -0.33 21.97 -17.11
N ALA A 17 0.66 21.42 -17.81
CA ALA A 17 0.61 21.22 -19.25
C ALA A 17 0.01 19.83 -19.54
N PHE A 18 -1.19 19.81 -20.12
CA PHE A 18 -1.88 18.57 -20.50
C PHE A 18 -1.58 18.20 -21.94
N LEU A 19 -1.09 16.98 -22.18
CA LEU A 19 -0.82 16.46 -23.52
C LEU A 19 -2.05 15.78 -24.12
N ASN A 20 -2.87 15.14 -23.27
CA ASN A 20 -4.05 14.37 -23.67
C ASN A 20 -5.17 14.51 -22.62
N ASP A 21 -6.33 13.88 -22.88
CA ASP A 21 -7.47 13.95 -21.96
C ASP A 21 -7.30 13.07 -20.70
N HIS A 22 -6.48 12.03 -20.77
CA HIS A 22 -6.13 11.20 -19.60
C HIS A 22 -5.24 11.97 -18.61
N ASP A 23 -4.34 12.83 -19.10
CA ASP A 23 -3.54 13.74 -18.29
C ASP A 23 -4.46 14.62 -17.43
N LYS A 24 -5.48 15.22 -18.04
CA LYS A 24 -6.45 16.06 -17.32
C LYS A 24 -7.12 15.28 -16.19
N ALA A 25 -7.58 14.06 -16.48
CA ALA A 25 -8.25 13.21 -15.49
C ALA A 25 -7.29 12.76 -14.36
N ALA A 26 -6.08 12.32 -14.70
CA ALA A 26 -5.06 11.91 -13.73
C ALA A 26 -4.62 13.08 -12.84
N PHE A 27 -4.51 14.28 -13.41
CA PHE A 27 -4.17 15.47 -12.64
C PHE A 27 -5.29 15.89 -11.68
N VAL A 28 -6.56 15.67 -12.03
CA VAL A 28 -7.68 15.84 -11.07
C VAL A 28 -7.53 14.91 -9.88
N VAL A 29 -7.08 13.66 -10.08
CA VAL A 29 -6.75 12.75 -8.97
C VAL A 29 -5.66 13.36 -8.10
N HIS A 30 -4.54 13.78 -8.68
CA HIS A 30 -3.45 14.43 -7.95
C HIS A 30 -3.93 15.65 -7.14
N ALA A 31 -4.65 16.58 -7.79
CA ALA A 31 -5.19 17.76 -7.14
C ALA A 31 -6.18 17.44 -6.01
N THR A 32 -6.91 16.32 -6.11
CA THR A 32 -7.80 15.83 -5.05
C THR A 32 -7.04 15.36 -3.82
N PHE A 33 -5.90 14.67 -4.00
CA PHE A 33 -5.03 14.28 -2.90
C PHE A 33 -4.43 15.50 -2.19
N LEU A 34 -3.89 16.47 -2.95
CA LEU A 34 -3.39 17.72 -2.39
C LEU A 34 -4.48 18.51 -1.64
N SER A 35 -5.67 18.61 -2.23
CA SER A 35 -6.83 19.29 -1.61
C SER A 35 -7.31 18.61 -0.33
N PHE A 36 -7.06 17.30 -0.17
CA PHE A 36 -7.35 16.59 1.07
C PHE A 36 -6.28 16.83 2.15
N GLY A 37 -5.10 17.31 1.76
CA GLY A 37 -3.96 17.63 2.62
C GLY A 37 -2.86 16.57 2.63
N TYR A 38 -2.75 15.76 1.57
CA TYR A 38 -1.58 14.91 1.34
C TYR A 38 -0.44 15.72 0.73
N LEU A 39 0.80 15.35 1.03
CA LEU A 39 2.01 15.92 0.46
C LEU A 39 2.57 14.97 -0.59
N LEU A 40 2.89 15.47 -1.78
CA LEU A 40 3.49 14.68 -2.85
C LEU A 40 4.98 14.47 -2.56
N THR A 41 5.45 13.23 -2.58
CA THR A 41 6.86 12.90 -2.29
C THR A 41 7.58 12.22 -3.46
N ALA A 42 6.85 11.69 -4.44
CA ALA A 42 7.44 11.19 -5.68
C ALA A 42 6.40 11.18 -6.82
N THR A 43 6.87 11.39 -8.05
CA THR A 43 6.13 11.22 -9.31
C THR A 43 6.82 10.20 -10.19
N SER A 44 6.12 9.65 -11.18
CA SER A 44 6.74 8.81 -12.21
C SER A 44 7.88 9.57 -12.93
N PRO A 45 9.06 8.96 -13.19
CA PRO A 45 9.44 7.56 -12.99
C PRO A 45 9.98 7.22 -11.59
N GLN A 46 10.25 8.22 -10.74
CA GLN A 46 10.82 7.98 -9.40
C GLN A 46 9.88 7.16 -8.51
N ALA A 47 8.57 7.33 -8.69
CA ALA A 47 7.53 6.58 -8.00
C ALA A 47 7.38 5.11 -8.46
N LEU A 48 7.99 4.74 -9.59
CA LEU A 48 7.96 3.38 -10.14
C LEU A 48 9.09 2.48 -9.65
N PHE A 49 10.10 3.03 -8.98
CA PHE A 49 11.13 2.22 -8.35
C PHE A 49 10.54 1.46 -7.15
N ASP A 50 10.90 0.19 -7.02
CA ASP A 50 10.40 -0.75 -5.99
C ASP A 50 10.57 -0.18 -4.56
N ASP A 51 11.55 0.70 -4.38
CA ASP A 51 11.85 1.36 -3.11
C ASP A 51 11.04 2.65 -2.83
N ALA A 52 10.12 3.07 -3.69
CA ALA A 52 9.43 4.36 -3.52
C ALA A 52 8.64 4.46 -2.19
N LEU A 53 8.11 3.32 -1.73
CA LEU A 53 7.45 3.21 -0.42
C LEU A 53 8.42 2.92 0.73
N SER A 54 9.56 2.27 0.48
CA SER A 54 10.57 1.95 1.51
C SER A 54 11.56 3.10 1.77
N HIS A 55 11.67 4.05 0.83
CA HIS A 55 12.58 5.17 0.96
C HIS A 55 12.19 6.07 2.14
N PRO A 56 13.15 6.53 2.96
CA PRO A 56 12.84 7.31 4.15
C PRO A 56 12.46 8.77 3.85
N SER A 57 12.62 9.24 2.61
CA SER A 57 12.32 10.64 2.27
C SER A 57 10.81 10.91 2.33
N THR A 58 10.47 11.97 3.05
CA THR A 58 9.14 12.57 3.15
C THR A 58 9.14 14.02 2.65
N GLU A 59 10.18 14.43 1.93
CA GLU A 59 10.31 15.77 1.36
C GLU A 59 9.22 15.98 0.30
N GLU A 60 8.60 17.15 0.34
CA GLU A 60 7.61 17.53 -0.67
C GLU A 60 8.32 17.85 -1.99
N VAL A 61 7.86 17.23 -3.07
CA VAL A 61 8.43 17.41 -4.41
C VAL A 61 7.47 18.17 -5.33
N SER A 62 8.02 18.84 -6.35
CA SER A 62 7.21 19.43 -7.41
C SER A 62 6.56 18.34 -8.27
N VAL A 63 5.42 18.67 -8.90
CA VAL A 63 4.74 17.79 -9.86
C VAL A 63 5.41 17.83 -11.23
N GLU A 64 6.74 17.77 -11.27
CA GLU A 64 7.49 17.72 -12.52
C GLU A 64 7.48 16.31 -13.08
N ASN A 65 7.52 16.20 -14.42
CA ASN A 65 7.68 14.94 -15.14
C ASN A 65 6.61 13.86 -14.89
N TRP A 66 5.51 14.21 -14.23
CA TRP A 66 4.45 13.30 -13.81
C TRP A 66 3.72 12.59 -14.96
N ASN A 67 3.70 13.18 -16.16
CA ASN A 67 3.06 12.65 -17.37
C ASN A 67 4.07 12.16 -18.43
N GLN A 68 5.27 11.73 -18.01
CA GLN A 68 6.28 11.19 -18.93
C GLN A 68 5.93 9.81 -19.52
N LEU A 69 5.03 9.07 -18.89
CA LEU A 69 4.61 7.75 -19.38
C LEU A 69 3.26 7.85 -20.07
N ASP A 70 3.16 7.27 -21.26
CA ASP A 70 1.99 7.45 -22.15
C ASP A 70 0.68 6.84 -21.61
N GLN A 71 0.76 5.87 -20.70
CA GLN A 71 -0.41 5.08 -20.25
C GLN A 71 -0.52 4.93 -18.74
N GLU A 72 0.38 5.57 -17.98
CA GLU A 72 0.51 5.29 -16.56
C GLU A 72 0.94 6.54 -15.79
N TYR A 73 0.23 6.87 -14.74
CA TYR A 73 0.58 7.96 -13.83
C TYR A 73 0.75 7.39 -12.43
N VAL A 74 1.91 7.64 -11.83
CA VAL A 74 2.23 7.11 -10.50
C VAL A 74 2.64 8.26 -9.60
N PHE A 75 1.99 8.33 -8.45
CA PHE A 75 2.22 9.34 -7.42
C PHE A 75 2.41 8.66 -6.08
N VAL A 76 3.37 9.12 -5.29
CA VAL A 76 3.51 8.74 -3.89
C VAL A 76 3.23 9.96 -3.02
N TYR A 77 2.38 9.76 -2.03
CA TYR A 77 2.02 10.78 -1.08
C TYR A 77 2.33 10.38 0.35
N VAL A 78 2.50 11.37 1.21
CA VAL A 78 2.52 11.21 2.67
C VAL A 78 1.35 11.99 3.26
N ASN A 79 0.70 11.41 4.28
CA ASN A 79 -0.30 12.12 5.06
C ASN A 79 0.38 12.74 6.30
N PRO A 80 0.60 14.06 6.36
CA PRO A 80 1.30 14.68 7.50
C PRO A 80 0.48 14.62 8.81
N LYS A 81 -0.83 14.35 8.73
CA LYS A 81 -1.71 14.28 9.90
C LYS A 81 -1.69 12.91 10.59
N LYS A 82 -1.20 11.88 9.90
CA LYS A 82 -1.03 10.54 10.45
C LYS A 82 0.47 10.29 10.56
N VAL A 83 0.91 9.39 11.45
CA VAL A 83 2.29 8.86 11.42
C VAL A 83 2.64 8.62 9.96
N LEU A 84 3.80 9.13 9.49
CA LEU A 84 4.25 9.35 8.11
C LEU A 84 4.07 8.15 7.15
N ILE A 85 2.83 7.73 6.94
CA ILE A 85 2.48 6.56 6.17
C ILE A 85 2.33 7.01 4.72
N LYS A 86 3.07 6.32 3.86
CA LYS A 86 3.02 6.56 2.43
C LYS A 86 1.76 5.98 1.80
N VAL A 87 1.33 6.60 0.71
CA VAL A 87 0.24 6.13 -0.14
C VAL A 87 0.71 6.19 -1.58
N LEU A 88 0.77 5.02 -2.22
CA LEU A 88 0.95 4.90 -3.66
C LEU A 88 -0.40 5.11 -4.35
N VAL A 89 -0.45 5.95 -5.36
CA VAL A 89 -1.62 6.14 -6.23
C VAL A 89 -1.18 5.93 -7.66
N LYS A 90 -1.85 5.01 -8.33
CA LYS A 90 -1.60 4.62 -9.70
C LYS A 90 -2.83 4.88 -10.54
N CYS A 91 -2.65 5.54 -11.68
CA CYS A 91 -3.69 5.74 -12.67
C CYS A 91 -3.26 5.06 -13.97
N LEU A 92 -3.98 4.02 -14.37
CA LEU A 92 -3.74 3.28 -15.61
C LEU A 92 -4.76 3.67 -16.66
N VAL A 93 -4.27 3.99 -17.86
CA VAL A 93 -5.11 4.23 -19.03
C VAL A 93 -5.51 2.90 -19.67
N MET A 94 -6.81 2.63 -19.74
CA MET A 94 -7.36 1.48 -20.44
C MET A 94 -8.47 1.93 -21.40
N ASN A 95 -8.11 2.12 -22.67
CA ASN A 95 -9.00 2.70 -23.69
C ASN A 95 -9.53 4.08 -23.23
N GLU A 96 -10.86 4.29 -23.24
CA GLU A 96 -11.50 5.54 -22.81
C GLU A 96 -11.61 5.68 -21.27
N LYS A 97 -10.98 4.77 -20.52
CA LYS A 97 -11.11 4.68 -19.07
C LYS A 97 -9.79 4.96 -18.38
N LEU A 98 -9.90 5.46 -17.15
CA LEU A 98 -8.80 5.60 -16.22
C LEU A 98 -9.11 4.75 -14.99
N LEU A 99 -8.24 3.78 -14.71
CA LEU A 99 -8.32 2.90 -13.55
C LEU A 99 -7.41 3.51 -12.48
N ILE A 100 -7.98 3.81 -11.32
CA ILE A 100 -7.30 4.50 -10.24
C ILE A 100 -7.19 3.51 -9.09
N ASP A 101 -5.97 3.09 -8.81
CA ASP A 101 -5.63 2.24 -7.68
C ASP A 101 -4.83 3.02 -6.66
N ALA A 102 -5.16 2.88 -5.39
CA ALA A 102 -4.42 3.50 -4.30
C ALA A 102 -4.13 2.49 -3.20
N LEU A 103 -2.87 2.41 -2.80
CA LEU A 103 -2.40 1.49 -1.77
C LEU A 103 -1.65 2.25 -0.69
N LYS A 104 -2.11 2.08 0.54
CA LYS A 104 -1.42 2.60 1.72
C LYS A 104 -0.28 1.67 2.10
N GLU A 105 0.84 2.23 2.54
CA GLU A 105 1.96 1.48 3.09
C GLU A 105 1.48 0.53 4.19
N TRP A 106 1.97 -0.71 4.17
CA TRP A 106 1.58 -1.79 5.09
C TRP A 106 0.10 -2.22 5.02
N SER A 107 -0.69 -1.72 4.04
CA SER A 107 -2.05 -2.18 3.77
C SER A 107 -2.06 -3.30 2.73
N PHE A 108 -3.04 -4.18 2.82
CA PHE A 108 -3.29 -5.25 1.84
C PHE A 108 -4.62 -5.06 1.10
N ASP A 109 -5.33 -3.96 1.36
CA ASP A 109 -6.60 -3.63 0.73
C ASP A 109 -6.43 -2.37 -0.13
N PRO A 110 -6.15 -2.51 -1.43
CA PRO A 110 -6.05 -1.38 -2.35
C PRO A 110 -7.45 -0.79 -2.59
N ALA A 111 -7.53 0.53 -2.60
CA ALA A 111 -8.72 1.23 -3.03
C ALA A 111 -8.71 1.35 -4.55
N HIS A 112 -9.80 0.92 -5.20
CA HIS A 112 -9.93 0.92 -6.66
C HIS A 112 -11.14 1.75 -7.11
N LEU A 113 -10.96 2.52 -8.19
CA LEU A 113 -12.00 3.29 -8.85
C LEU A 113 -11.77 3.33 -10.37
N GLU A 114 -12.79 2.95 -11.13
CA GLU A 114 -12.80 3.09 -12.59
C GLU A 114 -13.65 4.31 -13.02
N ILE A 115 -13.09 5.17 -13.87
CA ILE A 115 -13.80 6.31 -14.46
C ILE A 115 -13.70 6.29 -15.99
N CYS A 116 -14.76 6.74 -16.66
CA CYS A 116 -14.71 7.02 -18.10
C CYS A 116 -14.33 8.49 -18.31
N VAL A 117 -13.25 8.74 -19.04
CA VAL A 117 -12.65 10.08 -19.16
C VAL A 117 -13.61 11.07 -19.83
N ARG A 118 -14.35 10.61 -20.84
CA ARG A 118 -15.34 11.42 -21.58
C ARG A 118 -16.50 11.94 -20.73
N ASP A 119 -16.73 11.35 -19.55
CA ASP A 119 -17.81 11.78 -18.65
C ASP A 119 -17.44 13.03 -17.85
N TYR A 120 -16.13 13.29 -17.72
CA TYR A 120 -15.58 14.37 -16.89
C TYR A 120 -14.71 15.36 -17.66
N ILE A 121 -14.20 14.97 -18.82
CA ILE A 121 -13.33 15.80 -19.66
C ILE A 121 -14.07 16.23 -20.93
N ILE A 122 -13.89 17.48 -21.32
CA ILE A 122 -14.29 17.98 -22.64
C ILE A 122 -13.12 17.77 -23.60
N ALA A 123 -13.31 16.86 -24.55
CA ALA A 123 -12.27 16.46 -25.48
C ALA A 123 -11.82 17.63 -26.36
N ASN A 124 -10.50 17.72 -26.60
CA ASN A 124 -9.84 18.77 -27.39
C ASN A 124 -10.02 20.22 -26.89
N GLU A 125 -10.73 20.43 -25.78
CA GLU A 125 -10.80 21.76 -25.16
C GLU A 125 -9.44 22.09 -24.53
N ARG A 126 -8.91 23.27 -24.88
CA ARG A 126 -7.61 23.78 -24.44
C ARG A 126 -7.70 25.21 -23.90
N SER A 127 -8.92 25.73 -23.72
CA SER A 127 -9.19 27.01 -23.08
C SER A 127 -8.89 26.97 -21.56
N ASN A 128 -9.67 27.67 -20.75
CA ASN A 128 -9.50 27.70 -19.29
C ASN A 128 -9.74 26.32 -18.66
N TYR A 129 -9.04 26.02 -17.57
CA TYR A 129 -9.19 24.73 -16.86
C TYR A 129 -10.63 24.39 -16.45
N SER A 130 -11.46 25.39 -16.17
CA SER A 130 -12.88 25.18 -15.82
C SER A 130 -13.76 24.79 -17.00
N GLU A 131 -13.34 25.08 -18.22
CA GLU A 131 -14.05 24.71 -19.45
C GLU A 131 -13.57 23.35 -19.97
N GLN A 132 -12.34 22.94 -19.62
CA GLN A 132 -11.81 21.61 -19.96
C GLN A 132 -12.46 20.47 -19.14
N LEU A 133 -13.09 20.81 -18.01
CA LEU A 133 -13.64 19.86 -17.03
C LEU A 133 -15.16 20.04 -16.93
N LYS A 134 -15.90 18.94 -16.98
CA LYS A 134 -17.33 18.87 -16.68
C LYS A 134 -17.58 17.88 -15.55
N ASN A 135 -18.70 18.05 -14.83
CA ASN A 135 -19.08 17.17 -13.72
C ASN A 135 -17.98 16.99 -12.65
N LEU A 136 -17.13 17.99 -12.43
CA LEU A 136 -15.98 17.90 -11.51
C LEU A 136 -16.41 17.53 -10.09
N GLU A 137 -17.50 18.12 -9.60
CA GLU A 137 -18.07 17.81 -8.29
C GLU A 137 -18.36 16.32 -8.12
N GLN A 138 -18.93 15.69 -9.14
CA GLN A 138 -19.24 14.26 -9.12
C GLN A 138 -17.97 13.41 -9.11
N LEU A 139 -16.94 13.77 -9.89
CA LEU A 139 -15.65 13.07 -9.89
C LEU A 139 -14.97 13.15 -8.53
N VAL A 140 -14.88 14.36 -7.96
CA VAL A 140 -14.28 14.59 -6.64
C VAL A 140 -15.06 13.85 -5.55
N ARG A 141 -16.39 13.78 -5.64
CA ARG A 141 -17.21 12.99 -4.72
C ARG A 141 -16.87 11.50 -4.79
N ARG A 142 -16.76 10.93 -5.99
CA ARG A 142 -16.37 9.51 -6.17
C ARG A 142 -14.98 9.24 -5.63
N LEU A 143 -13.99 10.10 -5.92
CA LEU A 143 -12.64 9.98 -5.37
C LEU A 143 -12.62 10.03 -3.84
N ASN A 144 -13.42 10.92 -3.23
CA ASN A 144 -13.53 10.97 -1.78
C ASN A 144 -14.12 9.68 -1.19
N GLN A 145 -15.15 9.11 -1.83
CA GLN A 145 -15.89 7.94 -1.33
C GLN A 145 -15.15 6.62 -1.58
N ASP A 146 -14.67 6.42 -2.80
CA ASP A 146 -14.17 5.12 -3.25
C ASP A 146 -12.67 4.96 -3.00
N ILE A 147 -11.92 6.08 -2.95
CA ILE A 147 -10.46 6.07 -2.72
C ILE A 147 -10.12 6.59 -1.32
N LEU A 148 -10.36 7.88 -1.05
CA LEU A 148 -9.85 8.53 0.17
C LEU A 148 -10.48 7.98 1.45
N ALA A 149 -11.77 7.65 1.44
CA ALA A 149 -12.44 7.05 2.60
C ALA A 149 -11.91 5.64 2.92
N LYS A 150 -11.61 4.83 1.88
CA LYS A 150 -11.00 3.50 2.08
C LYS A 150 -9.59 3.59 2.66
N LEU A 151 -8.77 4.51 2.14
CA LEU A 151 -7.44 4.81 2.69
C LEU A 151 -7.51 5.32 4.14
N ALA A 152 -8.56 6.08 4.48
CA ALA A 152 -8.78 6.55 5.84
C ALA A 152 -9.17 5.41 6.79
N ASN A 153 -9.94 4.42 6.33
CA ASN A 153 -10.47 3.33 7.16
C ASN A 153 -9.50 2.15 7.33
N CYS A 154 -8.42 2.05 6.56
CA CYS A 154 -7.35 1.04 6.71
C CYS A 154 -6.42 1.32 7.92
N PHE A 155 -6.97 1.67 9.08
CA PHE A 155 -6.21 1.72 10.33
C PHE A 155 -6.03 0.31 10.88
N PHE A 156 -4.78 -0.06 11.17
CA PHE A 156 -4.47 -1.26 11.93
C PHE A 156 -5.22 -1.22 13.28
N GLY A 157 -6.12 -2.18 13.47
CA GLY A 157 -6.70 -2.64 14.73
C GLY A 157 -7.03 -1.58 15.78
N GLN A 158 -8.25 -1.04 15.76
CA GLN A 158 -8.93 -0.75 17.01
C GLN A 158 -9.90 -1.88 17.33
N PRO A 159 -9.91 -2.42 18.57
CA PRO A 159 -10.98 -3.29 19.01
C PRO A 159 -12.26 -2.46 19.04
N ARG A 160 -13.18 -2.76 18.12
CA ARG A 160 -14.57 -2.34 18.26
C ARG A 160 -15.12 -3.03 19.51
N ASN A 161 -15.37 -2.25 20.55
CA ASN A 161 -16.58 -2.24 21.40
C ASN A 161 -16.22 -1.90 22.86
N GLY A 162 -16.60 -0.70 23.31
CA GLY A 162 -16.67 -0.31 24.71
C GLY A 162 -17.54 0.94 24.86
N LEU A 163 -18.65 0.80 25.58
CA LEU A 163 -19.68 1.82 25.86
C LEU A 163 -19.10 3.15 26.42
N PRO A 164 -19.84 4.28 26.30
CA PRO A 164 -19.40 5.55 26.86
C PRO A 164 -19.74 5.63 28.35
N GLY A 165 -18.72 5.86 29.18
CA GLY A 165 -18.91 6.23 30.58
C GLY A 165 -17.93 5.54 31.52
N LEU A 166 -16.72 6.10 31.62
CA LEU A 166 -16.01 6.30 32.89
C LEU A 166 -14.70 7.06 32.62
N GLU A 167 -14.56 8.14 33.36
CA GLU A 167 -13.40 9.00 33.49
C GLU A 167 -12.22 8.20 34.03
N SER A 168 -11.05 8.27 33.38
CA SER A 168 -9.80 7.73 33.92
C SER A 168 -8.62 8.65 33.64
N VAL A 169 -8.24 9.34 34.71
CA VAL A 169 -6.96 9.97 35.09
C VAL A 169 -5.72 9.50 34.28
N PRO A 170 -4.78 10.41 33.94
CA PRO A 170 -3.56 10.04 33.23
C PRO A 170 -2.49 9.51 34.20
N ASP A 171 -2.15 8.22 34.09
CA ASP A 171 -0.98 7.67 34.76
C ASP A 171 0.28 7.86 33.91
N HIS A 172 1.27 8.48 34.55
CA HIS A 172 2.63 8.67 34.06
C HIS A 172 3.43 7.39 34.31
N CYS A 173 4.13 6.86 33.30
CA CYS A 173 5.34 6.07 33.56
C CYS A 173 6.28 6.06 32.35
N SER A 174 7.51 6.49 32.62
CA SER A 174 8.63 6.64 31.69
C SER A 174 9.37 5.33 31.40
N THR A 175 10.15 5.37 30.32
CA THR A 175 11.43 4.69 30.05
C THR A 175 11.47 3.17 29.83
N GLY A 176 11.94 2.80 28.65
CA GLY A 176 12.41 1.45 28.32
C GLY A 176 12.63 1.30 26.81
N LEU A 177 13.81 1.70 26.33
CA LEU A 177 14.28 1.39 24.98
C LEU A 177 14.40 -0.13 24.84
N ASP A 178 13.52 -0.72 24.06
CA ASP A 178 13.83 -1.94 23.31
C ASP A 178 12.99 -1.92 22.02
N PRO A 179 13.56 -1.64 20.84
CA PRO A 179 12.84 -1.82 19.59
C PRO A 179 12.76 -3.32 19.33
N GLN A 180 11.71 -3.95 19.87
CA GLN A 180 11.29 -5.29 19.49
C GLN A 180 11.14 -5.34 17.96
N LEU A 181 12.14 -5.96 17.34
CA LEU A 181 12.25 -6.29 15.94
C LEU A 181 11.09 -7.24 15.58
N HIS A 182 9.93 -6.69 15.25
CA HIS A 182 8.80 -7.49 14.83
C HIS A 182 9.13 -8.20 13.51
N HIS A 183 9.16 -9.52 13.57
CA HIS A 183 9.19 -10.46 12.45
C HIS A 183 8.32 -10.01 11.25
N SER A 184 8.92 -9.44 10.20
CA SER A 184 8.18 -8.92 9.02
C SER A 184 8.35 -9.75 7.73
N GLY A 185 9.12 -10.83 7.73
CA GLY A 185 9.42 -11.54 6.46
C GLY A 185 8.19 -11.98 5.66
N LYS A 186 7.10 -12.45 6.29
CA LYS A 186 5.89 -12.92 5.57
C LYS A 186 4.99 -11.79 5.08
N ARG A 187 5.01 -10.63 5.74
CA ARG A 187 4.14 -9.48 5.42
C ARG A 187 4.68 -8.70 4.22
N ASP A 188 6.01 -8.60 4.15
CA ASP A 188 6.70 -7.89 3.08
C ASP A 188 6.48 -8.60 1.73
N TYR A 189 6.50 -9.94 1.70
CA TYR A 189 6.23 -10.71 0.47
C TYR A 189 4.79 -10.58 -0.03
N LEU A 190 3.80 -10.49 0.86
CA LEU A 190 2.41 -10.31 0.45
C LEU A 190 2.17 -8.91 -0.10
N PHE A 191 2.77 -7.89 0.53
CA PHE A 191 2.71 -6.51 0.07
C PHE A 191 3.37 -6.36 -1.30
N LEU A 192 4.58 -6.91 -1.46
CA LEU A 192 5.29 -6.97 -2.74
C LEU A 192 4.50 -7.75 -3.80
N PHE A 193 3.81 -8.83 -3.39
CA PHE A 193 2.94 -9.58 -4.28
C PHE A 193 1.72 -8.77 -4.73
N ILE A 194 1.10 -7.97 -3.86
CA ILE A 194 0.00 -7.07 -4.24
C ILE A 194 0.50 -5.98 -5.19
N LEU A 195 1.65 -5.36 -4.90
CA LEU A 195 2.29 -4.41 -5.81
C LEU A 195 2.60 -5.05 -7.17
N LEU A 196 3.08 -6.29 -7.18
CA LEU A 196 3.35 -7.06 -8.40
C LEU A 196 2.05 -7.39 -9.16
N MET A 197 0.97 -7.73 -8.46
CA MET A 197 -0.34 -7.97 -9.09
C MET A 197 -0.92 -6.68 -9.66
N MET A 198 -0.75 -5.54 -8.99
CA MET A 198 -1.06 -4.23 -9.54
C MET A 198 -0.25 -4.00 -10.82
N LEU A 199 1.08 -4.14 -10.78
CA LEU A 199 1.97 -3.99 -11.94
C LEU A 199 1.64 -4.92 -13.13
N LEU A 200 1.21 -6.16 -12.86
CA LEU A 200 0.83 -7.14 -13.88
C LEU A 200 -0.54 -6.85 -14.50
N ASN A 201 -1.48 -6.32 -13.71
CA ASN A 201 -2.80 -5.87 -14.19
C ASN A 201 -2.63 -4.79 -15.27
N ASP A 202 -1.67 -3.87 -15.06
CA ASP A 202 -1.42 -2.74 -15.95
C ASP A 202 -0.95 -3.13 -17.35
N ARG A 203 -0.24 -4.26 -17.48
CA ARG A 203 0.34 -4.68 -18.75
C ARG A 203 -0.55 -5.65 -19.53
N GLY A 204 -1.80 -5.87 -19.10
CA GLY A 204 -2.71 -6.83 -19.73
C GLY A 204 -2.17 -8.27 -19.74
N LEU A 205 -1.21 -8.57 -18.87
CA LEU A 205 -0.36 -9.78 -18.92
C LEU A 205 -1.00 -10.98 -18.21
N PHE A 206 -2.34 -11.05 -18.21
CA PHE A 206 -3.15 -12.03 -17.47
C PHE A 206 -3.04 -13.50 -17.92
N LYS A 207 -2.18 -13.82 -18.91
CA LYS A 207 -1.86 -15.21 -19.26
C LYS A 207 -0.83 -15.87 -18.34
N LEU A 208 0.04 -15.08 -17.71
CA LEU A 208 1.08 -15.55 -16.78
C LEU A 208 0.68 -15.62 -15.27
N PRO A 209 -0.33 -14.90 -14.73
CA PRO A 209 -0.57 -14.86 -13.29
C PRO A 209 -1.08 -16.17 -12.73
N VAL A 210 -1.89 -16.94 -13.46
CA VAL A 210 -2.39 -18.23 -12.95
C VAL A 210 -1.25 -19.23 -12.78
N ALA A 211 -0.31 -19.28 -13.73
CA ALA A 211 0.86 -20.15 -13.66
C ALA A 211 1.83 -19.71 -12.56
N LEU A 212 2.03 -18.40 -12.38
CA LEU A 212 2.88 -17.86 -11.31
C LEU A 212 2.23 -17.95 -9.93
N LEU A 213 0.91 -17.82 -9.82
CA LEU A 213 0.15 -18.08 -8.59
C LEU A 213 0.26 -19.55 -8.21
N ALA A 214 0.10 -20.46 -9.19
CA ALA A 214 0.30 -21.90 -8.99
C ALA A 214 1.75 -22.20 -8.58
N LEU A 215 2.74 -21.52 -9.18
CA LEU A 215 4.15 -21.68 -8.80
C LEU A 215 4.44 -21.12 -7.40
N ALA A 216 3.88 -19.98 -7.02
CA ALA A 216 4.04 -19.40 -5.68
C ALA A 216 3.36 -20.25 -4.61
N ILE A 217 2.18 -20.82 -4.90
CA ILE A 217 1.48 -21.76 -4.01
C ILE A 217 2.31 -23.05 -3.87
N THR A 218 2.82 -23.61 -4.96
CA THR A 218 3.62 -24.85 -4.91
C THR A 218 4.98 -24.66 -4.23
N VAL A 219 5.70 -23.57 -4.53
CA VAL A 219 6.96 -23.22 -3.85
C VAL A 219 6.71 -22.87 -2.38
N GLY A 220 5.63 -22.16 -2.08
CA GLY A 220 5.19 -21.87 -0.72
C GLY A 220 4.88 -23.14 0.08
N PHE A 221 4.16 -24.09 -0.50
CA PHE A 221 3.87 -25.40 0.10
C PHE A 221 5.13 -26.25 0.28
N GLN A 222 6.05 -26.25 -0.69
CA GLN A 222 7.32 -26.98 -0.59
C GLN A 222 8.26 -26.38 0.46
N ARG A 223 8.23 -25.06 0.66
CA ARG A 223 9.05 -24.37 1.67
C ARG A 223 8.45 -24.53 3.07
N TRP A 224 7.11 -24.51 3.18
CA TRP A 224 6.39 -24.83 4.42
C TRP A 224 6.61 -26.30 4.83
N GLY A 225 6.49 -27.25 3.90
CA GLY A 225 6.74 -28.66 4.16
C GLY A 225 8.18 -28.95 4.61
N ARG A 226 9.19 -28.22 4.08
CA ARG A 226 10.58 -28.33 4.54
C ARG A 226 10.82 -27.73 5.93
N GLN A 227 10.10 -26.68 6.31
CA GLN A 227 10.15 -26.09 7.66
C GLN A 227 9.50 -27.02 8.68
N GLU A 228 8.36 -27.63 8.36
CA GLU A 228 7.67 -28.59 9.21
C GLU A 228 8.54 -29.84 9.45
N GLN A 229 9.17 -30.38 8.40
CA GLN A 229 10.08 -31.53 8.53
C GLN A 229 11.33 -31.21 9.36
N ARG A 230 11.94 -30.03 9.17
CA ARG A 230 13.08 -29.59 9.99
C ARG A 230 12.71 -29.42 11.47
N THR A 231 11.48 -28.95 11.74
CA THR A 231 10.99 -28.76 13.10
C THR A 231 10.70 -30.11 13.77
N GLU A 232 10.15 -31.07 13.01
CA GLU A 232 9.86 -32.42 13.52
C GLU A 232 11.12 -33.28 13.69
N GLU A 233 12.11 -33.12 12.81
CA GLU A 233 13.44 -33.75 12.95
C GLU A 233 14.14 -33.24 14.20
N LYS A 234 14.13 -31.92 14.44
CA LYS A 234 14.65 -31.32 15.68
C LYS A 234 13.92 -31.83 16.93
N ARG A 235 12.59 -31.99 16.89
CA ARG A 235 11.82 -32.60 18.00
C ARG A 235 12.11 -34.08 18.22
N ARG A 236 12.57 -34.83 17.20
CA ARG A 236 13.01 -36.22 17.35
C ARG A 236 14.40 -36.29 17.95
N GLU A 237 15.32 -35.42 17.53
CA GLU A 237 16.66 -35.31 18.10
C GLU A 237 16.60 -34.93 19.58
N ASP A 238 15.77 -33.93 19.94
CA ASP A 238 15.58 -33.50 21.33
C ASP A 238 14.98 -34.62 22.22
N ARG A 239 14.08 -35.45 21.66
CA ARG A 239 13.53 -36.64 22.35
C ARG A 239 14.58 -37.73 22.55
N ALA A 240 15.37 -38.03 21.51
CA ALA A 240 16.43 -39.03 21.60
C ALA A 240 17.52 -38.63 22.60
N LEU A 241 17.80 -37.32 22.72
CA LEU A 241 18.75 -36.78 23.69
C LEU A 241 18.22 -36.85 25.13
N TRP A 242 16.91 -36.64 25.31
CA TRP A 242 16.21 -36.86 26.60
C TRP A 242 16.26 -38.33 27.04
N ASP A 243 15.94 -39.26 26.13
CA ASP A 243 15.95 -40.70 26.42
C ASP A 243 17.37 -41.22 26.73
N SER A 244 18.38 -40.68 26.04
CA SER A 244 19.79 -40.99 26.29
C SER A 244 20.26 -40.47 27.66
N ASN A 245 19.87 -39.25 28.05
CA ASN A 245 20.18 -38.70 29.37
C ASN A 245 19.46 -39.43 30.51
N LEU A 246 18.22 -39.87 30.30
CA LEU A 246 17.50 -40.75 31.23
C LEU A 246 18.22 -42.10 31.39
N GLY A 247 18.70 -42.69 30.30
CA GLY A 247 19.49 -43.93 30.33
C GLY A 247 20.81 -43.80 31.10
N ILE A 248 21.54 -42.70 30.90
CA ILE A 248 22.79 -42.41 31.62
C ILE A 248 22.51 -42.20 33.13
N MET A 249 21.44 -41.48 33.47
CA MET A 249 21.09 -41.19 34.87
C MET A 249 20.66 -42.45 35.65
N VAL A 250 20.05 -43.43 34.97
CA VAL A 250 19.70 -44.74 35.55
C VAL A 250 20.94 -45.62 35.76
N LEU A 251 21.93 -45.56 34.86
CA LEU A 251 23.20 -46.30 35.00
C LEU A 251 24.06 -45.76 36.15
N THR A 252 24.10 -44.43 36.35
CA THR A 252 24.84 -43.83 37.48
C THR A 252 24.19 -44.05 38.85
N LEU A 253 22.94 -44.52 38.91
CA LEU A 253 22.28 -44.92 40.15
C LEU A 253 22.51 -46.39 40.52
N PHE A 254 23.02 -47.21 39.60
CA PHE A 254 23.31 -48.63 39.81
C PHE A 254 24.79 -48.94 40.05
N GLU A 255 25.71 -48.04 39.70
CA GLU A 255 27.12 -48.11 40.13
C GLU A 255 27.29 -47.38 41.47
N GLY A 256 26.85 -48.03 42.55
CA GLY A 256 27.28 -47.66 43.90
C GLY A 256 28.77 -47.99 44.11
N PRO A 257 29.49 -47.24 44.98
CA PRO A 257 30.90 -47.46 45.20
C PRO A 257 31.11 -48.82 45.88
N ASN A 258 31.90 -49.70 45.24
CA ASN A 258 32.55 -50.83 45.91
C ASN A 258 33.84 -50.36 46.59
#